data_AF-A0A3N5V3C2-F1
#
_entry.id   AF-A0A3N5V3C2-F1
#
_cell.length_a   1.000
_cell.length_b   1.000
_cell.length_c   1.000
_cell.angle_alpha   90.00
_cell.angle_beta   90.00
_cell.angle_gamma   90.00
#
_symmetry.space_group_name_H-M   'P 1'
#
loop_
_entity.id
_entity.type
_entity.pdbx_description
1 polymer ?
#
loop_
_entity_poly.entity_id
_entity_poly.type
_entity_poly.pdbx_seq_one_letter_code
_entity_poly.pdbx_strand_id
1 'polypeptide(L)' 'MMIYAKGNMEPGLIEFDISTKKYKTVPAVERADKNYFIILKPKIATIADTAIKEIESIGKN' A
#
# COMPACT_ATOMS: atom_id res chain seq x y z
N MET A 1 -3.74 15.72 4.64
CA MET A 1 -4.66 14.74 5.26
C MET A 1 -4.19 13.34 4.83
N MET A 2 -3.75 12.51 5.77
CA MET A 2 -3.35 11.11 5.50
C MET A 2 -4.57 10.21 5.68
N ILE A 3 -4.91 9.42 4.67
CA ILE A 3 -6.02 8.46 4.72
C ILE A 3 -5.42 7.08 4.95
N TYR A 4 -5.74 6.46 6.09
CA TYR A 4 -5.31 5.12 6.42
C TYR A 4 -6.44 4.14 6.08
N ALA A 5 -6.16 3.19 5.17
CA ALA A 5 -7.10 2.13 4.79
C ALA A 5 -6.49 0.77 5.11
N LYS A 6 -7.29 -0.13 5.70
CA LYS A 6 -6.87 -1.51 5.99
C LYS A 6 -7.06 -2.37 4.75
N GLY A 7 -5.99 -2.97 4.25
CA GLY A 7 -6.01 -3.87 3.11
C GLY A 7 -4.72 -4.69 3.02
N ASN A 8 -4.79 -5.86 2.38
CA ASN A 8 -3.61 -6.66 2.05
C ASN A 8 -3.33 -6.49 0.56
N MET A 9 -2.06 -6.25 0.20
CA MET A 9 -1.64 -6.15 -1.18
C MET A 9 -0.35 -6.94 -1.36
N GLU A 10 -0.26 -7.66 -2.47
CA GLU A 10 0.90 -8.49 -2.75
C GLU A 10 2.13 -7.64 -3.10
N PRO A 11 3.34 -8.09 -2.74
CA PRO A 11 4.57 -7.41 -3.13
C PRO A 11 4.68 -7.28 -4.64
N GLY A 12 5.18 -6.15 -5.11
CA GLY A 12 5.39 -5.93 -6.52
C GLY A 12 5.22 -4.48 -6.94
N LEU A 13 5.27 -4.27 -8.25
CA LEU A 13 5.09 -2.97 -8.88
C LEU A 13 3.62 -2.78 -9.24
N ILE A 14 3.03 -1.71 -8.72
CA ILE A 14 1.65 -1.33 -8.98
C ILE A 14 1.64 -0.07 -9.82
N GLU A 15 0.94 -0.10 -10.93
CA GLU A 15 0.56 1.09 -11.69
C GLU A 15 -0.78 1.61 -11.17
N PHE A 16 -0.83 2.89 -10.81
CA PHE A 16 -2.03 3.59 -10.37
C PHE A 16 -2.48 4.60 -11.42
N ASP A 17 -3.74 4.47 -11.82
CA ASP A 17 -4.40 5.40 -12.72
C ASP A 17 -5.26 6.38 -11.91
N ILE A 18 -4.84 7.66 -11.90
CA ILE A 18 -5.54 8.74 -11.21
C ILE A 18 -6.94 8.97 -11.79
N SER A 19 -7.11 8.81 -13.11
CA SER A 19 -8.35 9.11 -13.80
C SER A 19 -9.46 8.12 -13.45
N THR A 20 -9.12 6.83 -13.43
CA THR A 20 -10.07 5.75 -13.11
C THR A 20 -10.08 5.35 -11.65
N LYS A 21 -9.12 5.85 -10.85
CA LYS A 21 -8.85 5.45 -9.46
C LYS A 21 -8.63 3.94 -9.31
N LYS A 22 -8.18 3.28 -10.38
CA LYS A 22 -7.88 1.84 -10.39
C LYS A 22 -6.39 1.62 -10.33
N TYR A 23 -6.01 0.45 -9.84
CA TYR A 23 -4.63 0.00 -9.82
C TYR A 23 -4.50 -1.36 -10.49
N LYS A 24 -3.31 -1.65 -11.02
CA LYS A 24 -2.95 -2.98 -11.54
C LYS A 24 -1.50 -3.32 -11.22
N THR A 25 -1.23 -4.60 -11.01
CA THR A 25 0.15 -5.09 -10.91
C THR A 25 0.76 -5.18 -12.30
N VAL A 26 1.98 -4.69 -12.45
CA VAL A 26 2.73 -4.71 -13.70
C VAL A 26 4.13 -5.28 -13.47
N PRO A 27 4.73 -5.95 -14.47
CA PRO A 27 6.07 -6.52 -14.33
C PRO A 27 7.18 -5.45 -14.40
N ALA A 28 6.91 -4.30 -15.04
CA ALA A 28 7.87 -3.22 -15.22
C ALA A 28 7.17 -1.86 -15.41
N VAL A 29 7.95 -0.78 -15.30
CA VAL A 29 7.50 0.58 -15.63
C VAL A 29 7.48 0.73 -17.14
N GLU A 30 6.30 1.00 -17.70
CA GLU A 30 6.10 1.09 -19.16
C GLU A 30 6.02 2.53 -19.66
N ARG A 31 5.55 3.47 -18.82
CA ARG A 31 5.33 4.86 -19.21
C ARG A 31 5.73 5.82 -18.10
N ALA A 32 6.24 7.00 -18.44
CA ALA A 32 6.66 8.00 -17.45
C ALA A 32 5.51 8.87 -16.93
N ASP A 33 4.37 8.91 -17.63
CA ASP A 33 3.20 9.76 -17.29
C ASP A 33 2.24 9.10 -16.29
N LYS A 34 2.56 7.89 -15.82
CA LYS A 34 1.77 7.14 -14.86
C LYS A 34 2.47 7.07 -13.51
N ASN A 35 1.66 6.88 -12.46
CA ASN A 35 2.16 6.76 -11.10
C ASN A 35 2.41 5.29 -10.79
N TYR A 36 3.61 4.99 -10.31
CA TYR A 36 3.99 3.64 -9.92
C TYR A 36 4.36 3.59 -8.45
N PHE A 37 3.92 2.53 -7.78
CA PHE A 37 4.22 2.27 -6.38
C PHE A 37 4.90 0.90 -6.28
N ILE A 38 5.93 0.80 -5.44
CA ILE A 38 6.55 -0.48 -5.09
C ILE A 38 6.03 -0.90 -3.73
N ILE A 39 5.40 -2.07 -3.69
CA ILE A 39 4.89 -2.65 -2.46
C ILE A 39 5.93 -3.63 -1.93
N LEU A 40 6.40 -3.32 -0.73
CA LEU A 40 7.33 -4.14 0.02
C LEU A 40 6.58 -4.77 1.19
N LYS A 41 6.61 -6.10 1.27
CA LYS A 41 6.14 -6.85 2.44
C LYS A 41 7.36 -7.35 3.21
N PRO A 42 7.83 -6.62 4.23
CA PRO A 42 8.94 -7.08 5.04
C PRO A 42 8.59 -8.41 5.72
N LYS A 43 9.54 -9.35 5.73
CA LYS A 43 9.36 -10.66 6.39
C LYS A 43 9.18 -10.53 7.91
N ILE A 44 9.74 -9.47 8.50
CA ILE A 44 9.64 -9.13 9.92
C ILE A 44 9.43 -7.62 9.99
N ALA A 45 8.25 -7.21 10.45
CA ALA A 45 7.82 -5.82 10.43
C ALA A 45 7.51 -5.31 11.84
N THR A 46 8.34 -5.67 12.82
CA THR A 46 8.05 -5.51 14.26
C THR A 46 7.52 -4.12 14.65
N ILE A 47 8.08 -3.04 14.09
CA ILE A 47 7.63 -1.66 14.35
C ILE A 47 6.28 -1.38 13.70
N ALA A 48 6.09 -1.79 12.44
CA ALA A 48 4.83 -1.60 11.72
C ALA A 48 3.70 -2.44 12.34
N ASP A 49 3.99 -3.68 12.74
CA ASP A 49 3.05 -4.57 13.42
C ASP A 49 2.63 -4.00 14.78
N THR A 50 3.57 -3.42 15.53
CA THR A 50 3.30 -2.74 16.80
C THR A 50 2.41 -1.50 16.57
N ALA A 51 2.74 -0.67 15.57
CA ALA A 51 1.96 0.52 15.23
C ALA A 51 0.53 0.17 14.77
N ILE A 52 0.35 -0.88 13.95
CA ILE A 52 -0.97 -1.36 13.54
C ILE A 52 -1.77 -1.82 14.76
N LYS A 53 -1.15 -2.58 15.66
CA LYS A 53 -1.81 -3.08 16.88
C LYS A 53 -2.26 -1.93 17.80
N GLU A 54 -1.47 -0.87 17.93
CA GLU A 54 -1.85 0.33 18.68
C GLU A 54 -3.01 1.08 18.00
N ILE A 55 -2.98 1.25 16.68
CA ILE A 55 -4.09 1.87 15.94
C ILE A 55 -5.38 1.05 16.10
N GLU A 56 -5.29 -0.28 16.02
CA GLU A 56 -6.44 -1.18 16.19
C GLU A 56 -7.01 -1.19 17.61
N SER A 57 -6.20 -0.91 18.64
CA SER A 57 -6.68 -0.82 20.02
C SER A 57 -7.42 0.50 20.29
N ILE A 58 -7.02 1.59 19.62
CA ILE A 58 -7.67 2.90 19.75
C ILE A 58 -9.08 2.91 19.14
N GLY A 59 -9.31 2.15 18.05
CA GLY A 59 -10.59 2.09 17.35
C GLY A 59 -11.66 1.18 17.96
N LYS A 60 -11.40 0.53 19.11
CA LYS A 60 -12.32 -0.41 19.78
C LYS A 60 -13.06 0.19 21.00
N ASN A 61 -12.96 1.50 21.22
CA ASN A 61 -13.71 2.23 22.26
C ASN A 61 -14.91 2.98 21.67
#